data_AF-A0A945H370-F1
#
_entry.id   AF-A0A945H370-F1
#
_cell.length_a   1.000
_cell.length_b   1.000
_cell.length_c   1.000
_cell.angle_alpha   90.00
_cell.angle_beta   90.00
_cell.angle_gamma   90.00
#
_symmetry.space_group_name_H-M   'P 1'
#
loop_
_entity.id
_entity.type
_entity.pdbx_description
1 polymer ?
#
loop_
_entity_poly.entity_id
_entity_poly.type
_entity_poly.pdbx_seq_one_letter_code
_entity_poly.pdbx_strand_id
1 'polypeptide(L)'
;MSKAQLVEMARKDLEHGRNGTQDQADSIHKVPVENYYDQARWEGEKEKIFRRMPLLLATTAELKEVGDYKAMVAAGVQVFITRPQGGGIKAFVNMCSHRGARLVHEGCGTAHRFSCPYHAWTY
;
A
#
# COMPACT_ATOMS: atom_id res chain seq x y z
N MET A 1 -13.90 -2.29 -14.20
CA MET A 1 -14.26 -1.12 -15.02
C MET A 1 -13.44 -1.14 -16.28
N SER A 2 -14.04 -0.89 -17.44
CA SER A 2 -13.32 -0.78 -18.71
C SER A 2 -12.57 0.55 -18.79
N LYS A 3 -11.54 0.62 -19.65
CA LYS A 3 -10.84 1.88 -19.94
C LYS A 3 -11.81 2.97 -20.40
N ALA A 4 -12.83 2.62 -21.18
CA ALA A 4 -13.84 3.54 -21.66
C ALA A 4 -14.64 4.17 -20.50
N GLN A 5 -15.07 3.36 -19.53
CA GLN A 5 -15.78 3.84 -18.34
C GLN A 5 -14.92 4.80 -17.50
N LEU A 6 -13.64 4.47 -17.30
CA LEU A 6 -12.73 5.34 -16.54
C LEU A 6 -12.51 6.70 -17.23
N VAL A 7 -12.39 6.71 -18.56
CA VAL A 7 -12.23 7.94 -19.34
C VAL A 7 -13.50 8.78 -19.31
N GLU A 8 -14.67 8.16 -19.36
CA GLU A 8 -15.96 8.85 -19.24
C GLU A 8 -16.11 9.51 -17.87
N MET A 9 -15.84 8.78 -16.78
CA MET A 9 -15.86 9.32 -15.42
C MET A 9 -14.92 10.52 -15.28
N ALA A 10 -13.68 10.40 -15.76
CA ALA A 10 -12.71 11.49 -15.69
C ALA A 10 -13.16 12.74 -16.47
N ARG A 11 -13.85 12.58 -17.60
CA ARG A 11 -14.41 13.72 -18.37
C ARG A 11 -15.52 14.41 -17.59
N LYS A 12 -16.43 13.63 -16.99
CA LYS A 12 -17.53 14.15 -16.17
C LYS A 12 -16.99 14.93 -14.96
N ASP A 13 -15.97 14.40 -14.29
CA ASP A 13 -15.32 15.06 -13.15
C ASP A 13 -14.68 16.40 -13.56
N LEU A 14 -14.01 16.44 -14.73
CA LEU A 14 -13.43 17.68 -15.26
C LEU A 14 -14.49 18.73 -15.63
N GLU A 15 -15.62 18.30 -16.18
CA GLU A 15 -16.73 19.19 -16.49
C GLU A 15 -17.34 19.80 -15.21
N HIS A 16 -17.60 18.97 -14.19
CA HIS A 16 -18.04 19.44 -12.88
C HIS A 16 -17.06 20.45 -12.28
N GLY A 17 -15.75 20.16 -12.32
CA GLY A 17 -14.71 21.06 -11.85
C GLY A 17 -14.69 22.41 -12.55
N ARG A 18 -14.89 22.45 -13.87
CA ARG A 18 -14.98 23.71 -14.64
C ARG A 18 -16.22 24.52 -14.29
N ASN A 19 -17.32 23.85 -14.00
CA ASN A 19 -18.60 24.47 -13.70
C ASN A 19 -18.76 24.80 -12.20
N GLY A 20 -17.76 24.51 -11.36
CA GLY A 20 -17.84 24.70 -9.91
C GLY A 20 -18.94 23.84 -9.25
N THR A 21 -19.28 22.72 -9.87
CA THR A 21 -20.30 21.78 -9.39
C THR A 21 -19.63 20.46 -8.99
N GLN A 22 -20.42 19.54 -8.45
CA GLN A 22 -19.97 18.19 -8.14
C GLN A 22 -21.06 17.21 -8.58
N ASP A 23 -20.67 16.00 -8.98
CA ASP A 23 -21.62 14.92 -9.22
C ASP A 23 -22.32 14.57 -7.90
N GLN A 24 -23.65 14.67 -7.88
CA GLN A 24 -24.47 14.41 -6.70
C GLN A 24 -25.34 13.18 -6.93
N ALA A 25 -25.47 12.36 -5.89
CA ALA A 25 -26.45 11.29 -5.89
C ALA A 25 -27.88 11.87 -5.85
N ASP A 26 -28.84 11.16 -6.44
CA ASP A 26 -30.25 11.58 -6.49
C ASP A 26 -30.90 11.72 -5.09
N SER A 27 -30.27 11.14 -4.08
CA SER A 27 -30.75 11.17 -2.70
C SER A 27 -29.59 11.07 -1.70
N ILE A 28 -29.91 11.38 -0.44
CA ILE A 28 -28.97 11.22 0.66
C ILE A 28 -28.54 9.76 0.77
N HIS A 29 -27.26 9.51 0.49
CA HIS A 29 -26.67 8.20 0.67
C HIS A 29 -26.50 7.91 2.17
N LYS A 30 -27.02 6.76 2.63
CA LYS A 30 -26.88 6.29 4.01
C LYS A 30 -25.86 5.17 4.06
N VAL A 31 -24.85 5.31 4.91
CA VAL A 31 -23.84 4.28 5.15
C VAL A 31 -24.16 3.57 6.48
N PRO A 32 -24.36 2.25 6.50
CA PRO A 32 -24.54 1.49 7.74
C PRO A 32 -23.36 1.67 8.69
N VAL A 33 -23.66 1.85 9.99
CA VAL A 33 -22.62 2.04 11.01
C VAL A 33 -21.77 0.78 11.23
N GLU A 34 -22.35 -0.41 11.01
CA GLU A 34 -21.60 -1.67 11.10
C GLU A 34 -20.41 -1.73 10.14
N ASN A 35 -20.43 -0.98 9.03
CA ASN A 35 -19.31 -0.96 8.09
C ASN A 35 -17.99 -0.50 8.72
N TYR A 36 -18.03 0.22 9.84
CA TYR A 36 -16.84 0.72 10.52
C TYR A 36 -16.22 -0.25 11.53
N TYR A 37 -16.96 -1.29 11.95
CA TYR A 37 -16.50 -2.21 13.00
C TYR A 37 -16.73 -3.69 12.70
N ASP A 38 -17.44 -4.05 11.63
CA ASP A 38 -17.67 -5.44 11.27
C ASP A 38 -16.38 -6.13 10.80
N GLN A 39 -15.96 -7.14 11.55
CA GLN A 39 -14.71 -7.86 11.29
C GLN A 39 -14.77 -8.67 9.99
N ALA A 40 -15.91 -9.30 9.67
CA ALA A 40 -16.05 -10.13 8.47
C ALA A 40 -15.94 -9.27 7.20
N ARG A 41 -16.49 -8.06 7.25
CA ARG A 41 -16.36 -7.03 6.22
C ARG A 41 -14.90 -6.63 6.04
N TRP A 42 -14.18 -6.33 7.12
CA TRP A 42 -12.75 -5.99 7.06
C TRP A 42 -11.90 -7.08 6.40
N GLU A 43 -12.13 -8.35 6.77
CA GLU A 43 -11.44 -9.48 6.13
C GLU A 43 -11.76 -9.57 4.63
N GLY A 44 -13.03 -9.35 4.26
CA GLY A 44 -13.46 -9.31 2.87
C GLY A 44 -12.84 -8.16 2.07
N GLU A 45 -12.71 -6.97 2.66
CA GLU A 45 -12.08 -5.81 2.04
C GLU A 45 -10.58 -6.00 1.85
N LYS A 46 -9.87 -6.58 2.84
CA LYS A 46 -8.45 -6.96 2.68
C LYS A 46 -8.24 -7.84 1.45
N GLU A 47 -9.06 -8.87 1.29
CA GLU A 47 -8.91 -9.84 0.21
C GLU A 47 -9.34 -9.28 -1.15
N LYS A 48 -10.48 -8.60 -1.22
CA LYS A 48 -11.09 -8.19 -2.49
C LYS A 48 -10.54 -6.87 -3.02
N ILE A 49 -10.06 -5.99 -2.14
CA ILE A 49 -9.67 -4.62 -2.47
C ILE A 49 -8.18 -4.41 -2.20
N PHE A 50 -7.76 -4.43 -0.94
CA PHE A 50 -6.42 -3.96 -0.57
C PHE A 50 -5.29 -4.84 -1.11
N ARG A 51 -5.48 -6.15 -1.20
CA ARG A 51 -4.50 -7.08 -1.79
C ARG A 51 -4.48 -7.09 -3.32
N ARG A 52 -5.45 -6.44 -3.97
CA ARG A 52 -5.63 -6.48 -5.44
C ARG A 52 -5.35 -5.15 -6.13
N MET A 53 -5.13 -4.08 -5.38
CA MET A 53 -4.89 -2.74 -5.91
C MET A 53 -3.54 -2.20 -5.43
N PRO A 54 -2.89 -1.32 -6.21
CA PRO A 54 -1.73 -0.58 -5.73
C PRO A 54 -2.06 0.23 -4.48
N LEU A 55 -1.20 0.15 -3.47
CA LEU A 55 -1.30 0.91 -2.23
C LEU A 55 -0.18 1.94 -2.17
N LEU A 56 -0.49 3.16 -1.73
CA LEU A 56 0.51 4.18 -1.43
C LEU A 56 1.12 3.87 -0.05
N LEU A 57 2.33 3.33 -0.02
CA LEU A 57 2.99 2.91 1.23
C LEU A 57 4.14 3.85 1.64
N ALA A 58 4.82 4.46 0.67
CA ALA A 58 5.91 5.39 0.90
C ALA A 58 6.07 6.34 -0.27
N THR A 59 6.66 7.50 0.01
CA THR A 59 7.17 8.45 -0.97
C THR A 59 8.67 8.27 -1.14
N THR A 60 9.21 8.67 -2.30
CA THR A 60 10.65 8.60 -2.56
C THR A 60 11.46 9.51 -1.63
N ALA A 61 10.84 10.55 -1.06
CA ALA A 61 11.45 11.46 -0.10
C ALA A 61 11.70 10.85 1.28
N GLU A 62 11.02 9.74 1.61
CA GLU A 62 11.28 8.96 2.84
C GLU A 62 12.46 7.99 2.70
N LEU A 63 12.94 7.78 1.46
CA LEU A 63 13.99 6.83 1.10
C LEU A 63 15.01 7.56 0.24
N LYS A 64 15.71 8.56 0.79
CA LYS A 64 16.54 9.48 0.00
C LYS A 64 17.83 8.82 -0.41
N GLU A 65 18.50 8.20 0.55
CA GLU A 65 19.83 7.64 0.40
C GLU A 65 19.79 6.15 0.09
N VAL A 66 20.85 5.66 -0.55
CA VAL A 66 21.04 4.21 -0.77
C VAL A 66 21.15 3.52 0.59
N GLY A 67 20.38 2.46 0.77
CA GLY A 67 20.29 1.69 2.01
C GLY A 67 19.13 2.13 2.91
N ASP A 68 18.51 3.29 2.67
CA ASP A 68 17.31 3.68 3.41
C ASP A 68 16.22 2.62 3.22
N TYR A 69 15.52 2.30 4.32
CA TYR A 69 14.37 1.43 4.30
C TYR A 69 13.25 1.94 5.20
N LYS A 70 12.02 1.54 4.86
CA LYS A 70 10.80 1.71 5.66
C LYS A 70 10.05 0.39 5.73
N ALA A 71 9.77 -0.08 6.93
CA ALA A 71 9.07 -1.33 7.21
C ALA A 71 7.75 -1.08 7.93
N MET A 72 6.69 -1.81 7.54
CA MET A 72 5.34 -1.66 8.08
C MET A 72 4.49 -2.92 7.85
N VAL A 73 3.30 -2.95 8.44
CA VAL A 73 2.24 -3.91 8.09
C VAL A 73 1.21 -3.21 7.18
N ALA A 74 1.05 -3.71 5.96
CA ALA A 74 0.07 -3.21 5.00
C ALA A 74 -0.99 -4.28 4.74
N ALA A 75 -2.25 -4.00 5.08
CA ALA A 75 -3.39 -4.93 4.92
C ALA A 75 -3.12 -6.35 5.50
N GLY A 76 -2.44 -6.41 6.65
CA GLY A 76 -2.06 -7.66 7.32
C GLY A 76 -0.82 -8.35 6.77
N VAL A 77 -0.09 -7.74 5.83
CA VAL A 77 1.16 -8.26 5.27
C VAL A 77 2.33 -7.41 5.75
N GLN A 78 3.31 -8.02 6.41
CA GLN A 78 4.56 -7.34 6.76
C GLN A 78 5.40 -7.11 5.51
N VAL A 79 5.75 -5.85 5.25
CA VAL A 79 6.51 -5.43 4.07
C VAL A 79 7.62 -4.48 4.48
N PHE A 80 8.68 -4.43 3.68
CA PHE A 80 9.65 -3.34 3.75
C PHE A 80 9.99 -2.83 2.36
N ILE A 81 10.28 -1.54 2.29
CA ILE A 81 10.62 -0.81 1.08
C ILE A 81 12.03 -0.28 1.26
N THR A 82 12.91 -0.41 0.27
CA THR A 82 14.30 0.05 0.36
C THR A 82 14.82 0.61 -0.96
N ARG A 83 15.84 1.47 -0.88
CA ARG A 83 16.63 1.92 -2.02
C ARG A 83 17.95 1.13 -2.11
N PRO A 84 18.06 0.10 -2.96
CA PRO A 84 19.29 -0.68 -3.09
C PRO A 84 20.40 0.07 -3.82
N GLN A 85 21.62 -0.44 -3.69
CA GLN A 85 22.76 -0.04 -4.50
C GLN A 85 22.52 -0.50 -5.95
N GLY A 86 22.49 0.42 -6.91
CA GLY A 86 22.03 0.18 -8.29
C GLY A 86 20.75 0.94 -8.65
N GLY A 87 20.12 1.59 -7.67
CA GLY A 87 19.05 2.56 -7.90
C GLY A 87 17.64 1.96 -7.96
N GLY A 88 16.66 2.86 -8.06
CA GLY A 88 15.24 2.52 -7.97
C GLY A 88 14.76 2.24 -6.54
N ILE A 89 13.45 2.11 -6.37
CA ILE A 89 12.81 1.69 -5.11
C ILE A 89 12.34 0.26 -5.27
N LYS A 90 12.57 -0.57 -4.26
CA LYS A 90 12.11 -1.96 -4.20
C LYS A 90 11.27 -2.18 -2.95
N ALA A 91 10.27 -3.06 -3.07
CA ALA A 91 9.44 -3.48 -1.95
C ALA A 91 9.44 -5.01 -1.88
N PHE A 92 9.49 -5.54 -0.66
CA PHE A 92 9.55 -6.97 -0.40
C PHE A 92 8.60 -7.32 0.73
N VAL A 93 8.09 -8.56 0.71
CA VAL A 93 7.50 -9.15 1.92
C VAL A 93 8.63 -9.30 2.94
N ASN A 94 8.43 -8.78 4.15
CA ASN A 94 9.42 -8.76 5.21
C ASN A 94 9.49 -10.13 5.90
N MET A 95 9.89 -11.15 5.15
CA MET A 95 9.80 -12.55 5.56
C MET A 95 10.97 -13.33 4.95
N CYS A 96 11.79 -13.91 5.82
CA CYS A 96 12.88 -14.78 5.41
C CYS A 96 12.34 -16.02 4.68
N SER A 97 12.86 -16.27 3.47
CA SER A 97 12.52 -17.43 2.64
C SER A 97 12.90 -18.78 3.26
N HIS A 98 13.72 -18.83 4.31
CA HIS A 98 14.01 -20.08 5.01
C HIS A 98 12.82 -20.55 5.87
N ARG A 99 12.43 -19.77 6.87
CA ARG A 99 11.39 -20.17 7.86
C ARG A 99 10.45 -19.03 8.29
N GLY A 100 10.33 -17.99 7.48
CA GLY A 100 9.33 -16.96 7.70
C GLY A 100 9.66 -15.91 8.75
N ALA A 101 10.87 -15.92 9.32
CA ALA A 101 11.28 -14.91 10.30
C ALA A 101 11.24 -13.50 9.69
N ARG A 102 10.79 -12.51 10.48
CA ARG A 102 10.85 -11.09 10.13
C ARG A 102 12.32 -10.66 9.99
N LEU A 103 12.66 -9.91 8.94
CA LEU A 103 14.04 -9.45 8.66
C LEU A 103 14.34 -8.13 9.38
N VAL A 104 13.41 -7.19 9.33
CA VAL A 104 13.55 -5.86 9.96
C VAL A 104 12.32 -5.54 10.81
N HIS A 105 12.51 -4.85 11.93
CA HIS A 105 11.40 -4.33 12.71
C HIS A 105 10.69 -3.19 11.96
N GLU A 106 9.43 -2.95 12.32
CA GLU A 106 8.67 -1.83 11.75
C GLU A 106 9.32 -0.49 12.11
N GLY A 107 9.26 0.47 11.19
CA GLY A 107 9.95 1.75 11.32
C GLY A 107 10.84 2.05 10.12
N CYS A 108 11.74 3.02 10.29
CA CYS A 108 12.67 3.46 9.27
C CYS A 108 14.11 3.27 9.73
N GLY A 109 15.03 3.09 8.79
CA GLY A 109 16.45 3.03 9.07
C GLY A 109 17.28 2.90 7.81
N THR A 110 18.57 2.60 7.98
CA THR A 110 19.51 2.41 6.88
C THR A 110 20.21 1.06 7.05
N ALA A 111 20.26 0.26 5.99
CA ALA A 111 20.94 -1.03 5.99
C ALA A 111 21.49 -1.36 4.60
N HIS A 112 22.72 -1.90 4.55
CA HIS A 112 23.31 -2.39 3.31
C HIS A 112 22.94 -3.86 3.00
N ARG A 113 22.52 -4.60 4.03
CA ARG A 113 22.17 -6.02 4.00
C ARG A 113 21.08 -6.30 5.03
N PHE A 114 20.19 -7.23 4.73
CA PHE A 114 19.13 -7.65 5.65
C PHE A 114 19.40 -9.08 6.12
N SER A 115 19.96 -9.24 7.31
CA SER A 115 20.29 -10.55 7.87
C SER A 115 19.16 -11.08 8.75
N CYS A 116 18.68 -12.28 8.43
CA CYS A 116 17.66 -12.97 9.21
C CYS A 116 18.19 -13.30 10.61
N PRO A 117 17.48 -12.93 11.70
CA PRO A 117 17.93 -13.16 13.07
C PRO A 117 17.93 -14.64 13.47
N TYR A 118 17.36 -15.52 12.65
CA TYR A 118 17.24 -16.94 12.98
C TYR A 118 18.47 -17.75 12.53
N HIS A 119 18.84 -17.68 11.25
CA HIS A 119 19.93 -18.50 10.68
C HIS A 119 20.90 -17.68 9.80
N ALA A 120 20.89 -16.35 9.94
CA ALA A 120 21.78 -15.44 9.23
C ALA A 120 21.73 -15.50 7.68
N TRP A 121 20.65 -16.05 7.09
CA TRP A 121 20.36 -15.83 5.68
C TRP A 121 20.27 -14.34 5.42
N THR A 122 21.11 -13.87 4.50
CA THR A 122 21.30 -12.45 4.26
C THR A 122 20.85 -12.13 2.84
N TYR A 123 20.04 -11.09 2.75
CA TYR A 123 19.50 -10.52 1.52
C TYR A 123 20.19 -9.18 1.22
#